data_AF-A0A251S296-F1
#
_entry.id   AF-A0A251S296-F1
#
_cell.length_a   1.000
_cell.length_b   1.000
_cell.length_c   1.000
_cell.angle_alpha   90.00
_cell.angle_beta   90.00
_cell.angle_gamma   90.00
#
_symmetry.space_group_name_H-M   'P 1'
#
loop_
_entity.id
_entity.type
_entity.pdbx_description
1 polymer ?
#
loop_
_entity_poly.entity_id
_entity_poly.type
_entity_poly.pdbx_seq_one_letter_code
_entity_poly.pdbx_strand_id
1 'polypeptide(L)'
;MRGTRWVVDNKLDQLKFARQKTAYCYFSVAATLSSPELSDARISWAKNDILTSVVDDFFDVGGSIDELSNLIQCVEKWNVDVDNDCCSEQVRILFLALKDAICWIGDTAFKW
;
A
#
# COMPACT_ATOMS: atom_id res chain seq x y z
N MET A 1 -15.02 3.04 -7.34
CA MET A 1 -13.91 3.83 -7.92
C MET A 1 -12.71 2.91 -8.11
N ARG A 2 -11.79 3.16 -9.05
CA ARG A 2 -10.61 2.29 -9.28
C ARG A 2 -9.81 2.01 -7.99
N GLY A 3 -9.79 2.99 -7.09
CA GLY A 3 -9.12 2.88 -5.79
C GLY A 3 -9.72 1.96 -4.76
N THR A 4 -11.04 1.97 -4.60
CA THR A 4 -11.73 1.10 -3.64
C THR A 4 -11.60 -0.37 -4.03
N ARG A 5 -11.49 -0.66 -5.33
CA ARG A 5 -11.23 -2.01 -5.83
C ARG A 5 -9.80 -2.46 -5.53
N TRP A 6 -8.81 -1.60 -5.75
CA TRP A 6 -7.40 -1.90 -5.47
C TRP A 6 -7.14 -2.28 -4.00
N VAL A 7 -7.81 -1.62 -3.05
CA VAL A 7 -7.75 -1.96 -1.61
C VAL A 7 -8.18 -3.41 -1.36
N VAL A 8 -9.29 -3.83 -1.97
CA VAL A 8 -9.84 -5.19 -1.82
C VAL A 8 -8.99 -6.22 -2.56
N ASP A 9 -8.55 -5.89 -3.79
CA ASP A 9 -7.69 -6.77 -4.60
C ASP A 9 -6.36 -7.08 -3.87
N ASN A 10 -5.86 -6.13 -3.06
CA ASN A 10 -4.68 -6.29 -2.22
C ASN A 10 -5.00 -6.68 -0.76
N LYS A 11 -6.26 -7.03 -0.44
CA LYS A 11 -6.70 -7.46 0.89
C LYS A 11 -6.44 -6.48 2.04
N LEU A 12 -6.22 -5.21 1.75
CA LEU A 12 -5.96 -4.19 2.78
C LEU A 12 -7.18 -3.96 3.70
N ASP A 13 -8.39 -4.32 3.26
CA ASP A 13 -9.63 -4.33 4.04
C ASP A 13 -9.70 -5.46 5.10
N GLN A 14 -8.81 -6.44 4.99
CA GLN A 14 -8.70 -7.54 5.96
C GLN A 14 -7.85 -7.16 7.18
N LEU A 15 -7.02 -6.12 7.07
CA LEU A 15 -6.17 -5.61 8.14
C LEU A 15 -7.02 -4.84 9.18
N LYS A 16 -7.50 -5.53 10.22
CA LYS A 16 -8.43 -4.96 11.22
C LYS A 16 -7.82 -3.92 12.14
N PHE A 17 -6.48 -3.88 12.25
CA PHE A 17 -5.78 -2.84 12.98
C PHE A 17 -5.79 -1.50 12.24
N ALA A 18 -5.90 -1.51 10.91
CA ALA A 18 -5.74 -0.32 10.09
C ALA A 18 -7.06 0.44 9.93
N ARG A 19 -7.00 1.76 10.10
CA ARG A 19 -8.14 2.64 9.88
C ARG A 19 -8.40 2.80 8.39
N GLN A 20 -9.64 2.55 7.97
CA GLN A 20 -10.05 2.74 6.59
C GLN A 20 -10.16 4.24 6.24
N LYS A 21 -9.09 4.80 5.66
CA LYS A 21 -9.02 6.21 5.23
C LYS A 21 -9.14 6.39 3.72
N THR A 22 -9.49 5.34 2.97
CA THR A 22 -9.53 5.33 1.50
C THR A 22 -10.29 6.52 0.91
N ALA A 23 -11.49 6.83 1.42
CA ALA A 23 -12.29 7.95 0.93
C ALA A 23 -11.59 9.31 1.14
N TYR A 24 -10.96 9.48 2.31
CA TYR A 24 -10.19 10.69 2.63
C TYR A 24 -8.97 10.84 1.72
N CYS A 25 -8.16 9.79 1.55
CA CYS A 25 -6.98 9.78 0.69
C CYS A 25 -7.34 10.08 -0.78
N TYR A 26 -8.46 9.55 -1.28
CA TYR A 26 -8.92 9.89 -2.63
C TYR A 26 -9.42 11.34 -2.72
N PHE A 27 -10.16 11.80 -1.73
CA PHE A 27 -10.69 13.15 -1.71
C PHE A 27 -9.58 14.20 -1.66
N SER A 28 -8.60 14.06 -0.76
CA SER A 28 -7.47 14.99 -0.61
C SER A 28 -6.70 15.14 -1.92
N VAL A 29 -6.38 14.02 -2.57
CA VAL A 29 -5.60 14.01 -3.81
C VAL A 29 -6.41 14.55 -4.99
N ALA A 30 -7.70 14.21 -5.10
CA ALA A 30 -8.55 14.73 -6.16
C ALA A 30 -8.79 16.24 -6.04
N ALA A 31 -8.87 16.76 -4.81
CA ALA A 31 -8.98 18.20 -4.56
C ALA A 31 -7.68 18.94 -4.93
N THR A 32 -6.52 18.33 -4.72
CA THR A 32 -5.21 18.92 -5.03
C THR A 32 -4.87 18.87 -6.53
N LEU A 33 -5.12 17.74 -7.18
CA LEU A 33 -4.77 17.50 -8.59
C LEU A 33 -6.05 17.36 -9.43
N SER A 34 -6.76 18.46 -9.67
CA SER A 34 -8.08 18.43 -10.32
C SER A 34 -8.06 18.19 -11.83
N SER A 35 -6.93 18.46 -12.51
CA SER A 35 -6.82 18.36 -13.98
C SER A 35 -7.00 16.92 -14.47
N PRO A 36 -7.89 16.62 -15.44
CA PRO A 36 -8.15 15.25 -15.89
C PRO A 36 -6.90 14.46 -16.30
N GLU A 37 -5.94 15.13 -16.92
CA GLU A 37 -4.66 14.60 -17.44
C GLU A 37 -3.76 14.03 -16.33
N LEU A 38 -3.96 14.47 -15.08
CA LEU A 38 -3.20 14.02 -13.91
C LEU A 38 -3.77 12.75 -13.27
N SER A 39 -4.51 11.93 -14.02
CA SER A 39 -5.14 10.71 -13.50
C SER A 39 -4.15 9.75 -12.86
N ASP A 40 -3.02 9.49 -13.52
CA ASP A 40 -2.02 8.56 -13.00
C ASP A 40 -1.32 9.11 -11.76
N ALA A 41 -1.06 10.42 -11.72
CA ALA A 41 -0.55 11.10 -10.53
C ALA A 41 -1.53 10.98 -9.35
N ARG A 42 -2.83 11.17 -9.58
CA ARG A 42 -3.86 10.97 -8.54
C ARG A 42 -3.90 9.54 -8.04
N ILE A 43 -3.83 8.56 -8.95
CA ILE A 43 -3.87 7.13 -8.57
C ILE A 43 -2.62 6.77 -7.76
N SER A 44 -1.44 7.20 -8.23
CA SER A 44 -0.16 7.01 -7.53
C SER A 44 -0.18 7.58 -6.12
N TRP A 45 -0.58 8.85 -5.99
CA TRP A 45 -0.61 9.51 -4.69
C TRP A 45 -1.63 8.86 -3.75
N ALA A 46 -2.86 8.60 -4.21
CA ALA A 46 -3.86 7.97 -3.35
C ALA A 46 -3.44 6.57 -2.86
N LYS A 47 -2.75 5.77 -3.69
CA LYS A 47 -2.16 4.48 -3.25
C LYS A 47 -1.10 4.68 -2.17
N ASN A 48 -0.21 5.66 -2.34
CA ASN A 48 0.82 5.99 -1.34
C ASN A 48 0.19 6.46 -0.02
N ASP A 49 -0.77 7.39 -0.05
CA ASP A 49 -1.45 7.87 1.15
C ASP A 49 -2.11 6.72 1.94
N ILE A 50 -2.76 5.79 1.22
CA ILE A 50 -3.34 4.60 1.84
C ILE A 50 -2.24 3.73 2.47
N LEU A 51 -1.22 3.35 1.70
CA LEU A 51 -0.15 2.48 2.20
C LEU A 51 0.59 3.10 3.38
N THR A 52 0.97 4.38 3.31
CA THR A 52 1.60 5.09 4.42
C THR A 52 0.73 5.03 5.67
N SER A 53 -0.58 5.26 5.55
CA SER A 53 -1.47 5.21 6.71
C SER A 53 -1.64 3.79 7.30
N VAL A 54 -1.67 2.76 6.46
CA VAL A 54 -1.82 1.36 6.91
C VAL A 54 -0.51 0.87 7.53
N VAL A 55 0.65 1.21 6.94
CA VAL A 55 1.96 0.87 7.50
C VAL A 55 2.20 1.62 8.81
N ASP A 56 1.83 2.90 8.91
CA ASP A 56 1.85 3.68 10.16
C ASP A 56 1.06 2.98 11.27
N ASP A 57 -0.22 2.65 11.01
CA ASP A 57 -1.05 1.91 11.96
C ASP A 57 -0.44 0.52 12.31
N PHE A 58 0.25 -0.13 11.36
CA PHE A 58 0.93 -1.41 11.63
C PHE A 58 2.12 -1.24 12.59
N PHE A 59 2.96 -0.22 12.39
CA PHE A 59 4.14 0.02 13.22
C PHE A 59 3.81 0.60 14.60
N ASP A 60 2.74 1.40 14.71
CA ASP A 60 2.38 2.06 15.97
C ASP A 60 1.50 1.20 16.88
N VAL A 61 0.61 0.37 16.31
CA VAL A 61 -0.38 -0.38 17.11
C VAL A 61 -0.63 -1.81 16.65
N GLY A 62 -0.50 -2.10 15.35
CA GLY A 62 -1.02 -3.34 14.76
C GLY A 62 -0.07 -4.55 14.85
N GLY A 63 1.23 -4.33 14.69
CA GLY A 63 2.23 -5.38 14.51
C GLY A 63 3.05 -5.66 15.77
N SER A 64 3.50 -6.90 15.90
CA SER A 64 4.53 -7.29 16.87
C SER A 64 5.94 -6.95 16.35
N ILE A 65 6.93 -6.82 17.24
CA ILE A 65 8.34 -6.51 16.86
C ILE A 65 8.87 -7.49 15.79
N ASP A 66 8.52 -8.78 15.89
CA ASP A 66 8.93 -9.80 14.93
C ASP A 66 8.31 -9.54 13.54
N GLU A 67 7.03 -9.19 13.50
CA GLU A 67 6.34 -8.85 12.25
C GLU A 67 6.87 -7.56 11.61
N LEU A 68 7.15 -6.54 12.42
CA LEU A 68 7.74 -5.29 11.94
C LEU A 68 9.13 -5.54 11.34
N SER A 69 9.96 -6.31 12.04
CA SER A 69 11.30 -6.68 11.58
C SER A 69 11.24 -7.52 10.30
N ASN A 70 10.29 -8.46 10.22
CA ASN A 70 10.10 -9.28 9.04
C ASN A 70 9.62 -8.46 7.83
N LEU A 71 8.70 -7.50 8.00
CA LEU A 71 8.28 -6.61 6.93
C LEU A 71 9.45 -5.79 6.38
N ILE A 72 10.31 -5.25 7.26
CA ILE A 72 11.53 -4.53 6.86
C ILE A 72 12.43 -5.44 6.02
N GLN A 73 12.70 -6.66 6.50
CA GLN A 73 13.53 -7.64 5.77
C GLN A 73 12.93 -8.00 4.39
N CYS A 74 11.61 -8.17 4.30
CA CYS A 74 10.95 -8.44 3.03
C CYS A 74 11.15 -7.29 2.04
N VAL A 75 11.02 -6.04 2.50
CA VAL A 75 11.23 -4.84 1.66
C VAL A 75 12.69 -4.72 1.24
N GLU A 76 13.65 -4.92 2.14
CA GLU A 76 15.09 -4.86 1.84
C GLU A 76 15.53 -5.93 0.84
N LYS A 77 15.04 -7.17 0.99
CA LYS A 77 15.33 -8.27 0.06
C LYS A 77 14.63 -8.07 -1.29
N TRP A 78 13.40 -7.54 -1.27
CA TRP A 78 12.49 -7.29 -2.40
C TRP A 78 12.04 -8.52 -3.21
N ASN A 79 12.92 -9.49 -3.42
CA ASN A 79 12.66 -10.76 -4.09
C ASN A 79 12.61 -11.90 -3.07
N VAL A 80 11.48 -11.97 -2.34
CA VAL A 80 11.21 -12.98 -1.32
C VAL A 80 10.20 -14.02 -1.80
N ASP A 81 10.31 -15.23 -1.26
CA ASP A 81 9.27 -16.23 -1.36
C ASP A 81 8.22 -15.94 -0.28
N VAL A 82 7.15 -15.24 -0.65
CA VAL A 82 6.15 -14.73 0.30
C VAL A 82 5.45 -15.81 1.13
N ASP A 83 5.47 -17.07 0.70
CA ASP A 83 4.85 -18.16 1.47
C ASP A 83 5.82 -18.72 2.54
N ASN A 84 7.13 -18.47 2.41
CA ASN A 84 8.16 -18.96 3.34
C ASN A 84 8.87 -17.83 4.11
N ASP A 85 9.03 -16.65 3.52
CA ASP A 85 9.75 -15.51 4.10
C ASP A 85 8.86 -14.59 4.94
N CYS A 86 7.55 -14.54 4.69
CA CYS A 86 6.63 -13.72 5.49
C CYS A 86 6.17 -14.47 6.74
N CYS A 87 6.37 -13.89 7.92
CA CYS A 87 6.07 -14.53 9.21
C CYS A 87 4.59 -14.49 9.59
N SER A 88 3.77 -13.66 8.92
CA SER A 88 2.33 -13.60 9.14
C SER A 88 1.58 -13.17 7.86
N GLU A 89 0.28 -13.45 7.80
CA GLU A 89 -0.57 -12.99 6.69
C GLU A 89 -0.65 -11.45 6.64
N GLN A 90 -0.51 -10.75 7.78
CA GLN A 90 -0.49 -9.29 7.82
C GLN A 90 0.76 -8.74 7.10
N VAL A 91 1.93 -9.29 7.40
CA VAL A 91 3.19 -8.93 6.73
C VAL A 91 3.12 -9.25 5.24
N ARG A 92 2.58 -10.42 4.89
CA ARG A 92 2.39 -10.83 3.49
C ARG A 92 1.50 -9.85 2.72
N ILE A 93 0.35 -9.48 3.29
CA ILE A 93 -0.57 -8.51 2.69
C ILE A 93 0.13 -7.16 2.48
N LEU A 94 0.80 -6.63 3.51
CA LEU A 94 1.49 -5.34 3.44
C LEU A 94 2.62 -5.34 2.41
N PHE A 95 3.46 -6.37 2.42
CA PHE A 95 4.57 -6.49 1.49
C PHE A 95 4.09 -6.60 0.03
N LEU A 96 3.09 -7.43 -0.24
CA LEU A 96 2.53 -7.58 -1.59
C LEU A 96 1.87 -6.28 -2.07
N ALA A 97 1.14 -5.57 -1.20
CA ALA A 97 0.53 -4.30 -1.55
C ALA A 97 1.56 -3.19 -1.83
N LEU A 98 2.64 -3.12 -1.03
CA LEU A 98 3.78 -2.24 -1.29
C LEU A 98 4.43 -2.57 -2.64
N LYS A 99 4.68 -3.86 -2.89
CA LYS A 99 5.30 -4.33 -4.15
C LYS A 99 4.45 -4.01 -5.37
N ASP A 100 3.13 -4.27 -5.32
CA ASP A 100 2.20 -3.90 -6.40
C ASP A 100 2.22 -2.39 -6.68
N ALA A 101 2.10 -1.57 -5.63
CA ALA A 101 2.06 -0.12 -5.80
C ALA A 101 3.37 0.43 -6.37
N ILE A 102 4.52 0.03 -5.81
CA ILE A 102 5.84 0.53 -6.24
C ILE A 102 6.16 0.06 -7.67
N CYS A 103 5.92 -1.20 -8.01
CA CYS A 103 6.11 -1.69 -9.38
C CYS A 103 5.19 -0.96 -10.36
N TRP A 104 3.90 -0.80 -10.04
CA TRP A 104 2.96 -0.07 -10.89
C TRP A 104 3.36 1.40 -11.08
N ILE A 105 3.85 2.07 -10.03
CA ILE A 105 4.35 3.45 -10.10
C ILE A 105 5.59 3.53 -10.98
N GLY A 106 6.55 2.62 -10.80
CA GLY A 106 7.75 2.52 -11.63
C GLY A 106 7.39 2.37 -13.10
N ASP A 107 6.59 1.36 -13.44
CA ASP A 107 6.15 1.09 -14.81
C ASP A 107 5.37 2.26 -15.42
N THR A 108 4.65 3.03 -14.61
CA THR A 108 3.85 4.16 -15.09
C THR A 108 4.68 5.43 -15.24
N ALA A 109 5.67 5.65 -14.37
CA ALA A 109 6.55 6.82 -14.41
C ALA A 109 7.48 6.82 -15.64
N PHE A 110 7.90 5.64 -16.10
CA PHE A 110 8.85 5.49 -17.23
C PHE A 110 8.18 5.25 -18.59
N LYS A 111 6.87 5.47 -18.73
CA LYS A 111 6.12 5.30 -20.00
C LYS A 111 6.34 6.43 -21.03
N TRP A 112 7.40 7.22 -20.89
CA TRP A 112 7.68 8.38 -21.73
C TRP A 112 9.05 8.26 -22.40
#